data_AF-A0A6C8H8U9-F1
#
_entry.id   AF-A0A6C8H8U9-F1
#
_cell.length_a   1.000
_cell.length_b   1.000
_cell.length_c   1.000
_cell.angle_alpha   90.00
_cell.angle_beta   90.00
_cell.angle_gamma   90.00
#
_symmetry.space_group_name_H-M   'P 1'
#
loop_
_entity.id
_entity.type
_entity.pdbx_description
1 polymer ?
#
loop_
_entity_poly.entity_id
_entity_poly.type
_entity_poly.pdbx_seq_one_letter_code
_entity_poly.pdbx_strand_id
1 'polypeptide(L)'
;MAETQNDPLLPGYSFNAHLVAGLTPIEANGYLDFFIDRPLGMKGYILNLTIRGEGVINNNGEQFVCRPGDILLFPPGEIHHYGRHPD
;
A
#
# COMPACT_ATOMS: atom_id res chain seq x y z
N MET A 1 -0.06 -24.29 13.04
CA MET A 1 0.13 -23.61 11.74
C MET A 1 -0.51 -22.25 11.90
N ALA A 2 0.19 -21.15 11.62
CA ALA A 2 -0.47 -19.85 11.59
C ALA A 2 -1.55 -19.90 10.50
N GLU A 3 -2.76 -19.42 10.81
CA GLU A 3 -3.83 -19.34 9.81
C GLU A 3 -3.37 -18.48 8.63
N THR A 4 -3.68 -18.92 7.42
CA THR A 4 -3.34 -18.16 6.22
C THR A 4 -4.22 -16.90 6.18
N GLN A 5 -3.59 -15.72 6.21
CA GLN A 5 -4.28 -14.46 5.99
C GLN A 5 -4.75 -14.39 4.53
N ASN A 6 -6.06 -14.31 4.34
CA ASN A 6 -6.70 -14.35 3.02
C ASN A 6 -7.23 -12.97 2.56
N ASP A 7 -7.28 -11.97 3.45
CA ASP A 7 -7.63 -10.60 3.11
C ASP A 7 -6.39 -9.85 2.58
N PRO A 8 -6.35 -9.48 1.28
CA PRO A 8 -5.22 -8.78 0.68
C PRO A 8 -5.03 -7.36 1.21
N LEU A 9 -6.02 -6.80 1.92
CA LEU A 9 -5.92 -5.49 2.55
C LEU A 9 -5.13 -5.52 3.86
N LEU A 10 -4.92 -6.71 4.45
CA LEU A 10 -4.27 -6.88 5.74
C LEU A 10 -2.85 -7.48 5.62
N PRO A 11 -1.93 -7.14 6.54
CA PRO A 11 -0.61 -7.75 6.59
C PRO A 11 -0.68 -9.27 6.73
N GLY A 12 0.23 -9.97 6.05
CA GLY A 12 0.32 -11.43 6.06
C GLY A 12 -0.27 -12.13 4.83
N TYR A 13 -1.02 -11.42 3.98
CA TYR A 13 -1.48 -11.96 2.70
C TYR A 13 -0.31 -12.32 1.78
N SER A 14 -0.38 -13.49 1.13
CA SER A 14 0.67 -13.99 0.23
C SER A 14 0.48 -13.49 -1.21
N PHE A 15 1.20 -12.44 -1.58
CA PHE A 15 1.31 -12.00 -2.97
C PHE A 15 2.39 -12.79 -3.71
N ASN A 16 2.05 -13.36 -4.87
CA ASN A 16 2.99 -14.11 -5.70
C ASN A 16 2.68 -13.93 -7.20
N ALA A 17 2.59 -15.02 -7.98
CA ALA A 17 2.48 -14.96 -9.43
C ALA A 17 1.11 -14.48 -9.95
N HIS A 18 0.06 -14.55 -9.13
CA HIS A 18 -1.29 -14.15 -9.54
C HIS A 18 -1.50 -12.65 -9.38
N LEU A 19 -2.20 -12.05 -10.34
CA LEU A 19 -2.71 -10.70 -10.21
C LEU A 19 -3.73 -10.64 -9.08
N VAL A 20 -3.55 -9.66 -8.20
CA VAL A 20 -4.50 -9.30 -7.15
C VAL A 20 -4.85 -7.83 -7.34
N ALA A 21 -6.13 -7.52 -7.31
CA ALA A 21 -6.65 -6.15 -7.41
C ALA A 21 -7.63 -5.91 -6.27
N GLY A 22 -7.80 -4.65 -5.89
CA GLY A 22 -8.71 -4.27 -4.82
C GLY A 22 -8.80 -2.75 -4.65
N LEU A 23 -9.65 -2.35 -3.71
CA LEU A 23 -9.78 -0.99 -3.21
C LEU A 23 -9.45 -1.02 -1.71
N THR A 24 -8.57 -0.12 -1.27
CA THR A 24 -8.22 0.02 0.15
C THR A 24 -8.82 1.34 0.68
N PRO A 25 -10.06 1.34 1.20
CA PRO A 25 -10.71 2.55 1.69
C PRO A 25 -10.25 2.89 3.10
N ILE A 26 -9.08 3.52 3.22
CA ILE A 26 -8.52 3.92 4.51
C ILE A 26 -9.32 5.13 5.05
N GLU A 27 -9.84 5.01 6.26
CA GLU A 27 -10.50 6.09 6.99
C GLU A 27 -9.78 6.31 8.32
N ALA A 28 -9.70 7.57 8.77
CA ALA A 28 -8.96 7.93 9.97
C ALA A 28 -9.47 7.15 11.21
N ASN A 29 -8.54 6.52 11.93
CA ASN A 29 -8.81 5.65 13.09
C ASN A 29 -9.60 4.36 12.75
N GLY A 30 -9.79 4.04 11.48
CA GLY A 30 -10.37 2.77 11.03
C GLY A 30 -9.37 1.61 11.11
N TYR A 31 -9.85 0.38 10.94
CA TYR A 31 -9.00 -0.82 11.02
C TYR A 31 -7.96 -0.93 9.90
N LEU A 32 -8.12 -0.16 8.82
CA LEU A 32 -7.16 -0.03 7.71
C LEU A 32 -6.22 1.19 7.87
N ASP A 33 -6.36 1.99 8.93
CA ASP A 33 -5.54 3.20 9.18
C ASP A 33 -4.17 2.82 9.75
N PHE A 34 -3.42 2.05 8.99
CA PHE A 34 -2.03 1.70 9.26
C PHE A 34 -1.19 1.91 8.00
N PHE A 35 0.12 2.06 8.20
CA PHE A 35 1.05 2.13 7.09
C PHE A 35 1.30 0.74 6.51
N ILE A 36 1.21 0.63 5.19
CA ILE A 36 1.82 -0.48 4.48
C ILE A 36 3.32 -0.29 4.63
N ASP A 37 4.01 -1.28 5.20
CA ASP A 37 5.46 -1.25 5.40
C ASP A 37 6.09 -2.55 4.88
N ARG A 38 6.71 -2.47 3.70
CA ARG A 38 7.49 -3.54 3.06
C ARG A 38 8.85 -2.96 2.68
N PRO A 39 9.82 -2.94 3.59
CA PRO A 39 11.11 -2.26 3.38
C PRO A 39 12.00 -2.97 2.35
N LEU A 40 11.72 -4.25 2.06
CA LEU A 40 12.40 -5.04 1.01
C LEU A 40 11.55 -5.17 -0.26
N GLY A 41 10.44 -4.42 -0.32
CA GLY A 41 9.51 -4.43 -1.44
C GLY A 41 8.76 -5.73 -1.65
N MET A 42 8.36 -5.95 -2.90
CA MET A 42 7.62 -7.13 -3.34
C MET A 42 8.30 -7.80 -4.54
N LYS A 43 7.83 -9.01 -4.88
CA LYS A 43 8.31 -9.73 -6.07
C LYS A 43 7.73 -9.21 -7.39
N GLY A 44 6.56 -8.56 -7.34
CA GLY A 44 5.83 -8.07 -8.50
C GLY A 44 5.69 -6.56 -8.50
N TYR A 45 4.98 -6.05 -9.51
CA TYR A 45 4.63 -4.63 -9.62
C TYR A 45 3.34 -4.31 -8.86
N ILE A 46 3.22 -3.07 -8.39
CA ILE A 46 1.94 -2.47 -8.01
C ILE A 46 1.73 -1.19 -8.81
N LEU A 47 0.54 -1.08 -9.42
CA LEU A 47 -0.03 0.21 -9.84
C LEU A 47 -1.03 0.66 -8.79
N ASN A 48 -0.90 1.89 -8.32
CA ASN A 48 -1.79 2.48 -7.33
C ASN A 48 -2.39 3.77 -7.90
N LEU A 49 -3.72 3.88 -7.83
CA LEU A 49 -4.46 5.09 -8.18
C LEU A 49 -5.15 5.61 -6.91
N THR A 50 -4.80 6.82 -6.49
CA THR A 50 -5.55 7.50 -5.44
C THR A 50 -6.87 8.01 -6.04
N ILE A 51 -8.00 7.61 -5.44
CA ILE A 51 -9.34 8.02 -5.90
C ILE A 51 -10.03 9.01 -4.94
N ARG A 52 -9.60 9.09 -3.68
CA ARG A 52 -10.18 9.96 -2.64
C ARG A 52 -9.16 10.20 -1.53
N GLY A 53 -9.18 11.39 -0.93
CA GLY A 53 -8.26 11.79 0.13
C GLY A 53 -6.83 11.98 -0.35
N GLU A 54 -5.90 12.11 0.58
CA GLU A 54 -4.46 12.18 0.31
C GLU A 54 -3.73 11.01 0.98
N GLY A 55 -2.72 10.47 0.29
CA GLY A 55 -1.79 9.49 0.84
C GLY A 55 -0.40 10.10 0.94
N VAL A 56 0.40 9.59 1.88
CA VAL A 56 1.82 9.93 1.97
C VAL A 56 2.68 8.70 1.69
N ILE A 57 3.67 8.86 0.84
CA ILE A 57 4.68 7.85 0.50
C ILE A 57 6.01 8.32 1.07
N ASN A 58 6.62 7.48 1.88
CA ASN A 58 7.91 7.69 2.51
C ASN A 58 8.96 6.82 1.80
N ASN A 59 10.08 7.40 1.37
CA ASN A 59 11.21 6.65 0.83
C ASN A 59 12.52 7.32 1.24
N ASN A 60 13.34 6.64 2.04
CA ASN A 60 14.68 7.10 2.44
C ASN A 60 14.74 8.54 2.98
N GLY A 61 13.72 8.96 3.73
CA GLY A 61 13.63 10.31 4.31
C GLY A 61 12.96 11.35 3.41
N GLU A 62 12.64 11.00 2.17
CA GLU A 62 11.80 11.81 1.29
C GLU A 62 10.33 11.45 1.44
N GLN A 63 9.48 12.45 1.19
CA GLN A 63 8.02 12.28 1.20
C GLN A 63 7.42 12.78 -0.10
N PHE A 64 6.46 12.01 -0.60
CA PHE A 64 5.58 12.40 -1.69
C PHE A 64 4.14 12.28 -1.23
N VAL A 65 3.35 13.33 -1.46
CA VAL A 65 1.90 13.32 -1.16
C VAL A 65 1.14 13.06 -2.44
N CYS A 66 0.45 11.92 -2.51
CA CYS A 66 -0.40 11.56 -3.65
C CYS A 66 -1.84 12.02 -3.42
N ARG A 67 -2.48 12.48 -4.48
CA ARG A 67 -3.82 13.07 -4.51
C ARG A 67 -4.71 12.37 -5.53
N PRO A 68 -6.04 12.59 -5.51
CA PRO A 68 -6.93 11.95 -6.44
C PRO A 68 -6.52 12.17 -7.90
N GLY A 69 -6.36 11.09 -8.66
CA GLY A 69 -5.89 11.11 -10.04
C GLY A 69 -4.41 10.77 -10.23
N ASP A 70 -3.59 10.83 -9.18
CA ASP A 70 -2.20 10.39 -9.24
C ASP A 70 -2.12 8.87 -9.40
N ILE A 71 -1.31 8.43 -10.37
CA ILE A 71 -0.97 7.03 -10.58
C ILE A 71 0.49 6.81 -10.19
N LEU A 72 0.72 5.89 -9.26
CA LEU A 72 2.04 5.48 -8.80
C LEU A 72 2.38 4.10 -9.31
N LEU A 73 3.66 3.89 -9.60
CA LEU A 73 4.21 2.59 -9.98
C LEU A 73 5.28 2.19 -8.98
N PHE A 74 5.11 1.01 -8.38
CA PHE A 74 6.10 0.38 -7.50
C PHE A 74 6.65 -0.88 -8.20
N PRO A 75 7.90 -0.85 -8.69
CA PRO A 75 8.57 -2.02 -9.25
C PRO A 75 8.90 -3.10 -8.21
N PRO A 76 9.28 -4.32 -8.65
CA PRO A 76 9.82 -5.33 -7.76
C PRO A 76 11.01 -4.82 -6.94
N GLY A 77 11.02 -5.11 -5.65
CA GLY A 77 12.05 -4.68 -4.70
C GLY A 77 11.97 -3.22 -4.25
N GLU A 78 11.09 -2.40 -4.84
CA GLU A 78 10.89 -1.00 -4.42
C GLU A 78 10.28 -0.94 -3.02
N ILE A 79 10.63 0.07 -2.23
CA ILE A 79 10.09 0.23 -0.88
C ILE A 79 8.59 0.56 -0.98
N HIS A 80 7.76 -0.17 -0.22
CA HIS A 80 6.37 0.20 0.02
C HIS A 80 6.25 0.70 1.45
N HIS A 81 6.38 2.02 1.64
CA HIS A 81 6.09 2.65 2.91
C HIS A 81 5.11 3.79 2.69
N TYR A 82 3.83 3.51 2.81
CA TYR A 82 2.77 4.48 2.54
C TYR A 82 1.52 4.24 3.36
N GLY A 83 0.75 5.29 3.57
CA GLY A 83 -0.48 5.28 4.35
C GLY A 83 -1.30 6.52 4.07
N ARG A 84 -2.40 6.68 4.81
CA ARG A 84 -3.20 7.90 4.80
C ARG A 84 -2.33 9.09 5.21
N HIS A 85 -2.45 10.21 4.51
CA HIS A 85 -1.88 11.47 4.98
C HIS A 85 -2.53 11.86 6.33
N PRO A 86 -1.78 12.33 7.34
CA PRO A 86 -2.33 12.57 8.68
C PRO A 86 -3.37 13.68 8.71
N ASP A 87 -3.16 14.75 7.93
CA ASP A 87 -4.12 15.84 7.69
C ASP A 87 -5.20 15.42 6.69
#